data_AF-A0A0B8NQG3-F1
#
_entry.id   AF-A0A0B8NQG3-F1
#
_cell.length_a   1.000
_cell.length_b   1.000
_cell.length_c   1.000
_cell.angle_alpha   90.00
_cell.angle_beta   90.00
_cell.angle_gamma   90.00
#
_symmetry.space_group_name_H-M   'P 1'
#
loop_
_entity.id
_entity.type
_entity.pdbx_description
1 polymer ?
#
loop_
_entity_poly.entity_id
_entity_poly.type
_entity_poly.pdbx_seq_one_letter_code
_entity_poly.pdbx_strand_id
1 'polypeptide(L)'
;MSIFDHFQARYEASKEEELSIQEFLTLCREDKMAYANSAERLLHAIGEPELIDTAQDPRLSRIFSNRVIARYDTFKDFYGMEDAIEQIVSYLKHAAQGLEEKKQILYLLGPVGGGKSSLAEKLKALMQQAPIYVLSANGERSPVNDHPFCLFDPSEDAELLRSEYGIEQRYLKSIMSPWAAKRLHEFGGDITQFKVVKLRPSILTRLVWRKPSRVMRTTKTSLPLWVKWTSANLSISLRTTLMPIAIRALCVRPTKV
;
A
#
# COMPACT_ATOMS: atom_id res chain seq x y z
N MET A 1 17.12 30.71 -8.74
CA MET A 1 16.14 29.98 -9.56
C MET A 1 14.79 30.65 -9.39
N SER A 2 14.13 31.01 -10.49
CA SER A 2 12.82 31.66 -10.47
C SER A 2 11.74 30.67 -10.02
N ILE A 3 10.66 31.17 -9.42
CA ILE A 3 9.48 30.36 -9.06
C ILE A 3 8.87 29.66 -10.29
N PHE A 4 9.01 30.29 -11.47
CA PHE A 4 8.55 29.76 -12.74
C PHE A 4 9.39 28.55 -13.19
N ASP A 5 10.72 28.62 -13.04
CA ASP A 5 11.63 27.50 -13.34
C ASP A 5 11.32 26.29 -12.44
N HIS A 6 11.05 26.56 -11.15
CA HIS A 6 10.69 25.51 -10.19
C HIS A 6 9.33 24.85 -10.53
N PHE A 7 8.35 25.65 -10.99
CA PHE A 7 7.07 25.10 -11.44
C PHE A 7 7.22 24.26 -12.71
N GLN A 8 7.99 24.75 -13.68
CA GLN A 8 8.26 24.03 -14.93
C GLN A 8 9.00 22.71 -14.68
N ALA A 9 10.03 22.73 -13.83
CA ALA A 9 10.76 21.52 -13.44
C ALA A 9 9.85 20.48 -12.74
N ARG A 10 8.94 20.95 -11.86
CA ARG A 10 7.93 20.06 -11.25
C ARG A 10 6.97 19.47 -12.27
N TYR A 11 6.55 20.26 -13.26
CA TYR A 11 5.64 19.81 -14.30
C TYR A 11 6.31 18.80 -15.24
N GLU A 12 7.56 19.05 -15.64
CA GLU A 12 8.37 18.13 -16.45
C GLU A 12 8.63 16.83 -15.70
N ALA A 13 8.98 16.89 -14.41
CA ALA A 13 9.08 15.69 -13.59
C ALA A 13 7.74 14.94 -13.47
N SER A 14 6.60 15.62 -13.57
CA SER A 14 5.30 14.94 -13.53
C SER A 14 4.85 14.33 -14.86
N LYS A 15 5.58 14.59 -15.96
CA LYS A 15 5.26 13.98 -17.25
C LYS A 15 5.46 12.47 -17.20
N GLU A 16 4.58 11.79 -17.92
CA GLU A 16 4.61 10.35 -18.10
C GLU A 16 5.82 10.00 -18.97
N GLU A 17 6.83 9.37 -18.38
CA GLU A 17 7.98 8.82 -19.10
C GLU A 17 7.59 7.42 -19.59
N GLU A 18 7.60 7.21 -20.91
CA GLU A 18 7.45 5.89 -21.51
C GLU A 18 8.82 5.22 -21.63
N LEU A 19 8.89 3.98 -21.19
CA LEU A 19 10.06 3.11 -21.26
C LEU A 19 9.68 1.85 -22.02
N SER A 20 10.63 1.27 -22.74
CA SER A 20 10.52 -0.12 -23.18
C SER A 20 10.65 -1.06 -21.99
N ILE A 21 10.22 -2.32 -22.15
CA ILE A 21 10.41 -3.34 -21.10
C ILE A 21 11.89 -3.56 -20.81
N GLN A 22 12.75 -3.53 -21.83
CA GLN A 22 14.19 -3.73 -21.64
C GLN A 22 14.82 -2.59 -20.84
N GLU A 23 14.45 -1.34 -21.12
CA GLU A 23 14.88 -0.18 -20.33
C GLU A 23 14.36 -0.29 -18.89
N PHE A 24 13.11 -0.73 -18.70
CA PHE A 24 12.55 -0.95 -17.38
C PHE A 24 13.30 -2.05 -16.59
N LEU A 25 13.67 -3.16 -17.22
CA LEU A 25 14.45 -4.22 -16.57
C LEU A 25 15.87 -3.74 -16.21
N THR A 26 16.48 -2.94 -17.08
CA THR A 26 17.78 -2.30 -16.81
C THR A 26 17.67 -1.36 -15.62
N LEU A 27 16.62 -0.53 -15.57
CA LEU A 27 16.32 0.34 -14.44
C LEU A 27 16.09 -0.45 -13.15
N CYS A 28 15.44 -1.62 -13.22
CA CYS A 28 15.26 -2.50 -12.05
C CYS A 28 16.59 -3.01 -11.49
N ARG A 29 17.61 -3.19 -12.33
CA ARG A 29 18.95 -3.58 -11.88
C ARG A 29 19.62 -2.45 -11.08
N GLU A 30 19.41 -1.21 -11.49
CA GLU A 30 20.01 -0.02 -10.86
C GLU A 30 19.25 0.41 -9.59
N ASP A 31 17.92 0.46 -9.67
CA ASP A 31 17.05 0.95 -8.60
C ASP A 31 15.97 -0.08 -8.21
N LYS A 32 16.12 -0.62 -7.00
CA LYS A 32 15.15 -1.56 -6.42
C LYS A 32 13.77 -0.92 -6.17
N MET A 33 13.70 0.41 -6.05
CA MET A 33 12.43 1.12 -5.88
C MET A 33 11.55 1.08 -7.13
N ALA A 34 12.12 0.75 -8.30
CA ALA A 34 11.35 0.60 -9.54
C ALA A 34 10.27 -0.47 -9.40
N TYR A 35 10.62 -1.63 -8.83
CA TYR A 35 9.71 -2.76 -8.65
C TYR A 35 9.28 -2.99 -7.19
N ALA A 36 9.66 -2.08 -6.28
CA ALA A 36 9.28 -2.16 -4.88
C ALA A 36 7.76 -2.19 -4.71
N ASN A 37 7.30 -2.92 -3.68
CA ASN A 37 5.89 -2.98 -3.36
C ASN A 37 5.41 -1.69 -2.66
N SER A 38 4.09 -1.53 -2.53
CA SER A 38 3.49 -0.33 -1.93
C SER A 38 3.96 -0.07 -0.49
N ALA A 39 4.23 -1.12 0.28
CA ALA A 39 4.67 -1.00 1.68
C ALA A 39 6.15 -0.59 1.76
N GLU A 40 7.02 -1.19 0.94
CA GLU A 40 8.44 -0.82 0.82
C GLU A 40 8.59 0.66 0.43
N ARG A 41 7.78 1.13 -0.55
CA ARG A 41 7.76 2.54 -0.96
C ARG A 41 7.35 3.47 0.18
N LEU A 42 6.34 3.07 0.95
CA LEU A 42 5.89 3.83 2.12
C LEU A 42 6.95 3.87 3.22
N LEU A 43 7.61 2.74 3.51
CA LEU A 43 8.70 2.69 4.48
C LEU A 43 9.86 3.60 4.07
N HIS A 44 10.24 3.56 2.78
CA HIS A 44 11.26 4.45 2.24
C HIS A 44 10.87 5.93 2.40
N ALA A 45 9.60 6.28 2.15
CA ALA A 45 9.11 7.64 2.32
C ALA A 45 8.95 8.08 3.79
N ILE A 46 8.72 7.15 4.71
CA ILE A 46 8.63 7.43 6.15
C ILE A 46 10.03 7.72 6.73
N GLY A 47 11.05 6.98 6.27
CA GLY A 47 12.43 7.10 6.73
C GLY A 47 12.73 6.31 7.99
N GLU A 48 13.94 6.51 8.53
CA GLU A 48 14.42 5.85 9.74
C GLU A 48 13.93 6.57 11.02
N PRO A 49 13.69 5.83 12.11
CA PRO A 49 13.32 6.42 13.39
C PRO A 49 14.54 6.95 14.16
N GLU A 50 14.32 8.04 14.90
CA GLU A 50 15.15 8.46 16.01
C GLU A 50 14.66 7.76 17.29
N LEU A 51 15.56 7.05 17.98
CA LEU A 51 15.23 6.38 19.24
C LEU A 51 15.39 7.34 20.41
N ILE A 52 14.30 7.62 21.11
CA ILE A 52 14.29 8.55 22.23
C ILE A 52 14.07 7.78 23.52
N ASP A 53 15.04 7.88 24.44
CA ASP A 53 14.91 7.38 25.80
C ASP A 53 14.04 8.36 26.63
N THR A 54 12.82 7.95 26.93
CA THR A 54 11.87 8.79 27.67
C THR A 54 12.20 8.93 29.16
N ALA A 55 13.15 8.14 29.70
CA ALA A 55 13.60 8.30 31.07
C ALA A 55 14.35 9.63 31.30
N GLN A 56 14.93 10.20 30.25
CA GLN A 56 15.69 11.45 30.31
C GLN A 56 14.81 12.70 30.41
N ASP A 57 13.53 12.61 30.01
CA ASP A 57 12.58 13.72 30.06
C ASP A 57 11.42 13.39 31.04
N PRO A 58 11.27 14.15 32.14
CA PRO A 58 10.19 13.95 33.11
C PRO A 58 8.77 14.00 32.52
N ARG A 59 8.55 14.70 31.38
CA ARG A 59 7.25 14.76 30.70
C ARG A 59 7.01 13.49 29.91
N LEU A 60 7.97 13.06 29.10
CA LEU A 60 7.85 11.85 28.29
C LEU A 60 7.84 10.59 29.17
N SER A 61 8.62 10.58 30.26
CA SER A 61 8.62 9.55 31.30
C SER A 61 7.21 9.24 31.82
N ARG A 62 6.41 10.28 32.09
CA ARG A 62 5.03 10.12 32.60
C ARG A 62 4.06 9.60 31.54
N ILE A 63 4.28 9.94 30.27
CA ILE A 63 3.39 9.57 29.17
C ILE A 63 3.69 8.15 28.70
N PHE A 64 4.97 7.83 28.51
CA PHE A 64 5.44 6.58 27.92
C PHE A 64 6.03 5.60 28.94
N SER A 65 5.95 5.90 30.24
CA SER A 65 6.38 5.03 31.33
C SER A 65 7.85 4.58 31.20
N ASN A 66 8.76 5.52 30.93
CA ASN A 66 10.21 5.28 30.76
C ASN A 66 10.58 4.27 29.66
N ARG A 67 9.76 4.15 28.60
CA ARG A 67 10.07 3.30 27.44
C ARG A 67 10.93 4.04 26.42
N VAL A 68 11.67 3.30 25.61
CA VAL A 68 12.31 3.85 24.41
C VAL A 68 11.25 3.94 23.33
N ILE A 69 11.08 5.11 22.72
CA ILE A 69 10.10 5.35 21.65
C ILE A 69 10.81 5.62 20.33
N ALA A 70 10.21 5.17 19.23
CA ALA A 70 10.67 5.46 17.87
C ALA A 70 9.95 6.71 17.32
N ARG A 71 10.67 7.82 17.17
CA ARG A 71 10.15 9.06 16.59
C ARG A 71 10.59 9.20 15.14
N TYR A 72 9.65 9.46 14.24
CA TYR A 72 9.92 9.68 12.82
C TYR A 72 9.72 11.15 12.49
N ASP A 73 10.70 11.82 11.86
CA ASP A 73 10.60 13.26 11.50
C ASP A 73 9.37 13.53 10.62
N THR A 74 9.05 12.58 9.75
CA THR A 74 7.86 12.62 8.90
C THR A 74 6.57 12.82 9.68
N PHE A 75 6.48 12.31 10.91
CA PHE A 75 5.31 12.39 11.78
C PHE A 75 5.49 13.33 12.99
N LYS A 76 6.44 14.27 12.96
CA LYS A 76 6.70 15.20 14.08
C LYS A 76 5.49 16.03 14.55
N ASP A 77 4.53 16.27 13.66
CA ASP A 77 3.31 17.02 13.97
C ASP A 77 2.26 16.19 14.72
N PHE A 78 2.48 14.88 14.89
CA PHE A 78 1.56 13.94 15.51
C PHE A 78 1.99 13.61 16.95
N TYR A 79 1.67 14.53 17.87
CA TYR A 79 1.98 14.39 19.29
C TYR A 79 1.07 13.34 19.97
N GLY A 80 1.67 12.44 20.75
CA GLY A 80 0.95 11.40 21.51
C GLY A 80 0.44 10.24 20.67
N MET A 81 0.90 10.13 19.42
CA MET A 81 0.56 9.03 18.50
C MET A 81 1.76 8.14 18.18
N GLU A 82 2.88 8.30 18.88
CA GLU A 82 4.14 7.59 18.63
C GLU A 82 3.96 6.07 18.63
N ASP A 83 3.29 5.50 19.65
CA ASP A 83 3.01 4.06 19.72
C ASP A 83 2.17 3.57 18.54
N ALA A 84 1.18 4.37 18.10
CA ALA A 84 0.32 4.01 16.98
C ALA A 84 1.07 4.08 15.64
N ILE A 85 1.96 5.06 15.49
CA ILE A 85 2.84 5.18 14.32
C ILE A 85 3.80 4.00 14.27
N GLU A 86 4.40 3.61 15.41
CA GLU A 86 5.28 2.44 15.49
C GLU A 86 4.56 1.16 15.08
N GLN A 87 3.31 0.95 15.52
CA GLN A 87 2.49 -0.17 15.07
C GLN A 87 2.23 -0.15 13.56
N ILE A 88 1.93 1.02 12.98
CA ILE A 88 1.75 1.16 11.52
C ILE A 88 3.04 0.84 10.78
N VAL A 89 4.18 1.33 11.27
CA VAL A 89 5.49 1.06 10.66
C VAL A 89 5.84 -0.43 10.77
N SER A 90 5.58 -1.07 11.92
CA SER A 90 5.77 -2.52 12.09
C SER A 90 4.91 -3.31 11.10
N TYR A 91 3.64 -2.93 10.95
CA TYR A 91 2.74 -3.51 9.95
C TYR A 91 3.30 -3.37 8.53
N LEU A 92 3.78 -2.18 8.17
CA LEU A 92 4.38 -1.93 6.86
C LEU A 92 5.66 -2.74 6.66
N LYS A 93 6.50 -2.90 7.69
CA LYS A 93 7.72 -3.75 7.66
C LYS A 93 7.38 -5.20 7.35
N HIS A 94 6.36 -5.76 7.99
CA HIS A 94 5.92 -7.13 7.71
C HIS A 94 5.27 -7.26 6.31
N ALA A 95 4.45 -6.29 5.92
CA ALA A 95 3.84 -6.26 4.59
C ALA A 95 4.89 -6.14 3.47
N ALA A 96 5.96 -5.38 3.69
CA ALA A 96 7.09 -5.23 2.78
C ALA A 96 7.82 -6.56 2.54
N GLN A 97 7.96 -7.39 3.58
CA GLN A 97 8.56 -8.72 3.47
C GLN A 97 7.66 -9.75 2.77
N GLY A 98 6.40 -9.38 2.45
CA GLY A 98 5.45 -10.28 1.81
C GLY A 98 4.79 -11.28 2.76
N LEU A 99 4.77 -10.98 4.06
CA LEU A 99 4.07 -11.76 5.08
C LEU A 99 2.53 -11.59 4.96
N GLU A 100 1.78 -12.22 5.87
CA GLU A 100 0.31 -12.26 5.84
C GLU A 100 -0.32 -10.86 5.89
N GLU A 101 0.35 -9.90 6.52
CA GLU A 101 -0.03 -8.50 6.64
C GLU A 101 -0.25 -7.83 5.28
N LYS A 102 0.39 -8.31 4.20
CA LYS A 102 0.13 -7.82 2.83
C LYS A 102 -1.34 -7.95 2.43
N LYS A 103 -2.06 -8.94 2.96
CA LYS A 103 -3.48 -9.20 2.66
C LYS A 103 -4.45 -8.52 3.63
N GLN A 104 -3.93 -7.93 4.70
CA GLN A 104 -4.74 -7.29 5.73
C GLN A 104 -5.09 -5.86 5.34
N ILE A 105 -6.13 -5.31 5.99
CA ILE A 105 -6.59 -3.95 5.78
C ILE A 105 -6.23 -3.13 7.01
N LEU A 106 -5.46 -2.06 6.83
CA LEU A 106 -5.16 -1.12 7.90
C LEU A 106 -6.43 -0.34 8.26
N TYR A 107 -6.92 -0.54 9.48
CA TYR A 107 -8.12 0.13 10.00
C TYR A 107 -7.77 1.05 11.17
N LEU A 108 -7.92 2.36 10.97
CA LEU A 108 -7.64 3.37 12.00
C LEU A 108 -8.89 3.62 12.86
N LEU A 109 -8.92 3.05 14.06
CA LEU A 109 -10.02 3.23 15.03
C LEU A 109 -9.63 4.21 16.14
N GLY A 110 -10.59 5.04 16.61
CA GLY A 110 -10.41 5.85 17.81
C GLY A 110 -11.45 6.98 17.94
N PRO A 111 -11.33 7.85 18.95
CA PRO A 111 -12.29 8.92 19.23
C PRO A 111 -12.35 9.95 18.10
N VAL A 112 -13.51 10.60 17.93
CA VAL A 112 -13.65 11.72 16.99
C VAL A 112 -12.65 12.84 17.36
N GLY A 113 -11.98 13.42 16.36
CA GLY A 113 -10.96 14.46 16.57
C GLY A 113 -9.53 13.96 16.89
N GLY A 114 -9.33 12.66 17.14
CA GLY A 114 -8.00 12.11 17.46
C GLY A 114 -7.07 11.92 16.25
N GLY A 115 -6.97 12.88 15.33
CA GLY A 115 -5.95 12.91 14.26
C GLY A 115 -5.99 11.83 13.17
N LYS A 116 -6.88 10.84 13.24
CA LYS A 116 -6.94 9.70 12.28
C LYS A 116 -7.01 10.10 10.81
N SER A 117 -7.86 11.07 10.48
CA SER A 117 -7.98 11.57 9.11
C SER A 117 -6.69 12.27 8.68
N SER A 118 -6.07 13.06 9.56
CA SER A 118 -4.80 13.73 9.29
C SER A 118 -3.67 12.72 9.06
N LEU A 119 -3.63 11.63 9.82
CA LEU A 119 -2.65 10.55 9.64
C LEU A 119 -2.85 9.85 8.28
N ALA A 120 -4.11 9.57 7.91
CA ALA A 120 -4.42 8.98 6.61
C ALA A 120 -4.02 9.90 5.44
N GLU A 121 -4.25 11.21 5.54
CA GLU A 121 -3.81 12.17 4.53
C GLU A 121 -2.28 12.28 4.47
N LYS A 122 -1.59 12.22 5.62
CA LYS A 122 -0.13 12.19 5.65
C LYS A 122 0.42 10.95 4.94
N LEU A 123 -0.12 9.76 5.23
CA LEU A 123 0.25 8.53 4.54
C LEU A 123 0.03 8.63 3.02
N LYS A 124 -1.10 9.19 2.57
CA LYS A 124 -1.34 9.44 1.14
C LYS A 124 -0.31 10.39 0.54
N ALA A 125 0.10 11.43 1.27
CA ALA A 125 1.13 12.37 0.82
C ALA A 125 2.49 11.67 0.68
N LEU A 126 2.85 10.77 1.60
CA LEU A 126 4.07 9.97 1.51
C LEU A 126 4.06 9.03 0.30
N MET A 127 2.93 8.41 -0.01
CA MET A 127 2.81 7.57 -1.21
C MET A 127 3.15 8.32 -2.50
N GLN A 128 2.92 9.65 -2.58
CA GLN A 128 3.20 10.44 -3.78
C GLN A 128 4.70 10.60 -4.10
N GLN A 129 5.56 10.38 -3.12
CA GLN A 129 7.00 10.63 -3.29
C GLN A 129 7.65 9.61 -4.23
N ALA A 130 7.11 8.38 -4.29
CA ALA A 130 7.66 7.30 -5.11
C ALA A 130 6.84 7.10 -6.41
N PRO A 131 7.49 7.08 -7.60
CA PRO A 131 6.81 6.84 -8.87
C PRO A 131 6.47 5.35 -9.05
N ILE A 132 5.26 5.03 -9.51
CA ILE A 132 4.83 3.67 -9.88
C ILE A 132 5.05 3.42 -11.37
N TYR A 133 5.26 2.16 -11.74
CA TYR A 133 5.42 1.74 -13.13
C TYR A 133 4.23 0.89 -13.53
N VAL A 134 3.63 1.22 -14.67
CA VAL A 134 2.40 0.57 -15.14
C VAL A 134 2.56 0.18 -16.60
N LEU A 135 2.00 -0.97 -16.96
CA LEU A 135 1.99 -1.48 -18.32
C LEU A 135 1.09 -0.63 -19.24
N SER A 136 1.58 -0.30 -20.44
CA SER A 136 0.82 0.29 -21.53
C SER A 136 1.04 -0.47 -22.85
N ALA A 137 0.05 -0.40 -23.73
CA ALA A 137 0.05 -1.05 -25.03
C ALA A 137 -0.73 -0.17 -26.02
N ASN A 138 -0.18 0.07 -27.21
CA ASN A 138 -0.79 0.92 -28.25
C ASN A 138 -1.17 2.34 -27.78
N GLY A 139 -0.36 2.93 -26.88
CA GLY A 139 -0.65 4.26 -26.29
C GLY A 139 -1.76 4.26 -25.24
N GLU A 140 -2.30 3.09 -24.89
CA GLU A 140 -3.30 2.94 -23.83
C GLU A 140 -2.68 2.29 -22.59
N ARG A 141 -2.95 2.89 -21.44
CA ARG A 141 -2.56 2.35 -20.13
C ARG A 141 -3.51 1.23 -19.70
N SER A 142 -2.98 0.24 -18.98
CA SER A 142 -3.83 -0.76 -18.33
C SER A 142 -4.86 -0.09 -17.37
N PRO A 143 -6.17 -0.37 -17.51
CA PRO A 143 -7.19 0.19 -16.64
C PRO A 143 -7.09 -0.29 -15.18
N VAL A 144 -6.37 -1.39 -14.93
CA VAL A 144 -6.16 -1.98 -13.61
C VAL A 144 -4.81 -1.56 -13.02
N ASN A 145 -4.00 -0.81 -13.77
CA ASN A 145 -2.62 -0.46 -13.40
C ASN A 145 -1.74 -1.69 -13.21
N ASP A 146 -1.74 -2.58 -14.19
CA ASP A 146 -0.92 -3.79 -14.16
C ASP A 146 0.56 -3.45 -14.00
N HIS A 147 1.22 -4.16 -13.09
CA HIS A 147 2.66 -4.09 -12.93
C HIS A 147 3.34 -4.77 -14.13
N PRO A 148 4.45 -4.25 -14.69
CA PRO A 148 5.12 -4.86 -15.85
C PRO A 148 5.50 -6.32 -15.67
N PHE A 149 5.77 -6.74 -14.42
CA PHE A 149 6.06 -8.14 -14.08
C PHE A 149 4.91 -9.11 -14.29
N CYS A 150 3.70 -8.66 -14.61
CA CYS A 150 2.59 -9.57 -14.94
C CYS A 150 2.79 -10.31 -16.28
N LEU A 151 3.78 -9.90 -17.08
CA LEU A 151 4.13 -10.54 -18.35
C LEU A 151 5.04 -11.77 -18.19
N PHE A 152 5.71 -11.92 -17.05
CA PHE A 152 6.68 -12.99 -16.83
C PHE A 152 6.07 -14.12 -15.97
N ASP A 153 6.42 -15.36 -16.29
CA ASP A 153 5.98 -16.51 -15.51
C ASP A 153 6.97 -16.80 -14.36
N PRO A 154 6.52 -16.88 -13.09
CA PRO A 154 7.39 -17.17 -11.97
C PRO A 154 8.09 -18.53 -12.00
N SER A 155 7.59 -19.49 -12.78
CA SER A 155 8.13 -20.84 -12.90
C SER A 155 9.21 -20.95 -13.97
N GLU A 156 9.09 -20.18 -15.06
CA GLU A 156 10.02 -20.24 -16.19
C GLU A 156 11.05 -19.10 -16.14
N ASP A 157 10.62 -17.87 -15.88
CA ASP A 157 11.47 -16.67 -16.04
C ASP A 157 12.20 -16.25 -14.76
N ALA A 158 11.81 -16.79 -13.60
CA ALA A 158 12.31 -16.30 -12.31
C ALA A 158 13.82 -16.48 -12.14
N GLU A 159 14.39 -17.58 -12.63
CA GLU A 159 15.83 -17.85 -12.53
C GLU A 159 16.65 -16.93 -13.46
N LEU A 160 16.12 -16.67 -14.67
CA LEU A 160 16.72 -15.72 -15.62
C LEU A 160 16.68 -14.29 -15.06
N LEU A 161 15.53 -13.83 -14.56
CA LEU A 161 15.39 -12.50 -13.99
C LEU A 161 16.26 -12.30 -12.73
N ARG A 162 16.45 -13.36 -11.95
CA ARG A 162 17.33 -13.33 -10.78
C ARG A 162 18.80 -13.24 -11.16
N SER A 163 19.24 -14.05 -12.14
CA SER A 163 20.64 -14.08 -12.58
C SER A 163 21.04 -12.83 -13.37
N GLU A 164 20.18 -12.34 -14.27
CA GLU A 164 20.49 -11.17 -15.08
C GLU A 164 20.21 -9.85 -14.36
N TYR A 165 19.07 -9.71 -13.69
CA TYR A 165 18.60 -8.41 -13.15
C TYR A 165 18.58 -8.35 -11.62
N GLY A 166 18.87 -9.46 -10.93
CA GLY A 166 18.82 -9.51 -9.46
C GLY A 166 17.40 -9.45 -8.88
N ILE A 167 16.38 -9.73 -9.70
CA ILE A 167 14.98 -9.66 -9.27
C ILE A 167 14.58 -10.98 -8.62
N GLU A 168 14.18 -10.92 -7.35
CA GLU A 168 13.76 -12.09 -6.59
C GLU A 168 12.34 -12.53 -6.99
N GLN A 169 12.11 -13.86 -7.03
CA GLN A 169 10.83 -14.48 -7.43
C GLN A 169 9.62 -13.95 -6.63
N ARG A 170 9.83 -13.48 -5.39
CA ARG A 170 8.77 -12.92 -4.54
C ARG A 170 8.03 -11.74 -5.16
N TYR A 171 8.67 -11.00 -6.07
CA TYR A 171 8.08 -9.85 -6.77
C TYR A 171 7.26 -10.24 -8.00
N LEU A 172 7.46 -11.44 -8.55
CA LEU A 172 6.81 -11.92 -9.77
C LEU A 172 5.39 -12.47 -9.53
N LYS A 173 4.79 -12.27 -8.37
CA LYS A 173 3.45 -12.80 -8.02
C LYS A 173 2.28 -12.04 -8.68
N SER A 174 2.54 -11.23 -9.69
CA SER A 174 1.49 -10.44 -10.35
C SER A 174 0.76 -11.30 -11.37
N ILE A 175 -0.55 -11.42 -11.23
CA ILE A 175 -1.39 -12.14 -12.19
C ILE A 175 -1.65 -11.20 -13.38
N MET A 176 -1.56 -11.73 -14.59
CA MET A 176 -1.91 -11.01 -15.81
C MET A 176 -3.41 -10.69 -15.84
N SER A 177 -3.76 -9.42 -16.05
CA SER A 177 -5.17 -9.02 -16.19
C SER A 177 -5.76 -9.50 -17.52
N PRO A 178 -7.11 -9.60 -17.63
CA PRO A 178 -7.76 -9.91 -18.90
C PRO A 178 -7.42 -8.91 -20.02
N TRP A 179 -7.11 -7.66 -19.67
CA TRP A 179 -6.69 -6.64 -20.63
C TRP A 179 -5.29 -6.93 -21.18
N ALA A 180 -4.34 -7.22 -20.29
CA ALA A 180 -2.97 -7.58 -20.68
C ALA A 180 -2.93 -8.88 -21.49
N ALA A 181 -3.70 -9.90 -21.08
CA ALA A 181 -3.82 -11.16 -21.80
C ALA A 181 -4.38 -10.96 -23.22
N LYS A 182 -5.43 -10.15 -23.37
CA LYS A 182 -6.00 -9.83 -24.69
C LYS A 182 -4.96 -9.16 -25.61
N ARG A 183 -4.22 -8.17 -25.09
CA ARG A 183 -3.18 -7.47 -25.86
C ARG A 183 -2.00 -8.37 -26.20
N LEU A 184 -1.61 -9.27 -25.31
CA LEU A 184 -0.56 -10.25 -25.58
C LEU A 184 -0.96 -11.18 -26.73
N HIS A 185 -2.22 -11.62 -26.79
CA HIS A 185 -2.74 -12.38 -27.93
C HIS A 185 -2.78 -11.57 -29.22
N GLU A 186 -3.18 -10.29 -29.17
CA GLU A 186 -3.18 -9.38 -30.33
C GLU A 186 -1.76 -9.16 -30.88
N PHE A 187 -0.74 -9.16 -30.03
CA PHE A 187 0.67 -9.03 -30.40
C PHE A 187 1.34 -10.36 -30.77
N GLY A 188 0.60 -11.48 -30.75
CA GLY A 188 1.15 -12.80 -31.07
C GLY A 188 2.20 -13.30 -30.08
N GLY A 189 2.15 -12.83 -28.82
CA GLY A 189 3.13 -13.18 -27.78
C GLY A 189 4.37 -12.29 -27.75
N ASP A 190 4.48 -11.29 -28.61
CA ASP A 190 5.61 -10.37 -28.61
C ASP A 190 5.49 -9.34 -27.48
N ILE A 191 6.24 -9.58 -26.40
CA ILE A 191 6.27 -8.66 -25.25
C ILE A 191 6.92 -7.32 -25.61
N THR A 192 7.74 -7.21 -26.66
CA THR A 192 8.49 -5.98 -26.97
C THR A 192 7.59 -4.82 -27.40
N GLN A 193 6.36 -5.11 -27.80
CA GLN A 193 5.35 -4.12 -28.18
C GLN A 193 4.71 -3.43 -26.97
N PHE A 194 4.86 -4.02 -25.78
CA PHE A 194 4.44 -3.38 -24.54
C PHE A 194 5.44 -2.32 -24.11
N LYS A 195 4.91 -1.26 -23.52
CA LYS A 195 5.67 -0.18 -22.91
C LYS A 195 5.34 -0.09 -21.43
N VAL A 196 6.21 0.58 -20.70
CA VAL A 196 6.07 0.85 -19.27
C VAL A 196 6.00 2.36 -19.08
N VAL A 197 4.92 2.82 -18.46
CA VAL A 197 4.73 4.23 -18.14
C VAL A 197 5.06 4.46 -16.69
N LYS A 198 5.98 5.41 -16.43
CA LYS A 198 6.28 5.89 -15.08
C LYS A 198 5.27 6.95 -14.68
N LEU A 199 4.61 6.72 -13.58
CA LEU A 199 3.52 7.55 -13.08
C LEU A 199 3.81 8.00 -11.65
N ARG A 200 3.64 9.29 -11.38
CA ARG A 200 3.63 9.78 -10.00
C ARG A 200 2.20 9.77 -9.46
N PRO A 201 1.92 9.03 -8.36
CA PRO A 201 0.62 9.10 -7.73
C PRO A 201 0.34 10.54 -7.26
N SER A 202 -0.76 11.15 -7.72
CA SER A 202 -1.24 12.46 -7.26
C SER A 202 -2.62 12.42 -6.56
N ILE A 203 -2.73 12.92 -5.33
CA ILE A 203 -4.01 12.96 -4.57
C ILE A 203 -5.12 13.66 -5.38
N LEU A 204 -4.74 14.66 -6.19
CA LEU A 204 -5.67 15.43 -7.03
C LEU A 204 -6.29 14.58 -8.15
N THR A 205 -5.46 13.88 -8.92
CA THR A 205 -5.91 13.15 -10.12
C THR A 205 -6.51 11.80 -9.78
N ARG A 206 -6.31 11.27 -8.55
CA ARG A 206 -6.82 9.98 -8.04
C ARG A 206 -6.52 8.76 -8.92
N LEU A 207 -5.61 8.86 -9.89
CA LEU A 207 -5.30 7.83 -10.88
C LEU A 207 -4.86 6.50 -10.28
N VAL A 208 -4.38 6.50 -9.04
CA VAL A 208 -3.87 5.33 -8.32
C VAL A 208 -4.76 4.97 -7.12
N TRP A 209 -5.59 5.89 -6.65
CA TRP A 209 -6.45 5.67 -5.48
C TRP A 209 -7.84 5.30 -5.94
N ARG A 210 -8.15 4.00 -5.88
CA ARG A 210 -9.53 3.56 -5.92
C ARG A 210 -10.21 4.02 -4.65
N LYS A 211 -11.20 4.92 -4.75
CA LYS A 211 -12.05 5.25 -3.59
C LYS A 211 -12.68 3.94 -3.09
N PRO A 212 -12.50 3.57 -1.81
CA PRO A 212 -13.45 2.65 -1.22
C PRO A 212 -14.81 3.34 -1.25
N SER A 213 -15.74 2.76 -2.00
CA SER A 213 -17.14 3.16 -1.98
C SER A 213 -17.63 2.96 -0.54
N ARG A 214 -17.93 4.07 0.14
CA ARG A 214 -18.34 4.22 1.56
C ARG A 214 -17.21 4.12 2.60
N VAL A 215 -16.81 5.29 3.07
CA VAL A 215 -16.48 5.45 4.50
C VAL A 215 -17.79 5.21 5.26
N MET A 216 -17.92 4.07 5.93
CA MET A 216 -19.02 3.84 6.87
C MET A 216 -18.88 4.89 7.97
N ARG A 217 -19.73 5.94 7.91
CA ARG A 217 -20.02 6.76 9.07
C ARG A 217 -20.72 5.81 10.05
N THR A 218 -20.02 5.42 11.11
CA THR A 218 -20.67 4.78 12.25
C THR A 218 -21.54 5.84 12.92
N THR A 219 -22.77 6.00 12.44
CA THR A 219 -23.81 6.59 13.27
C THR A 219 -24.01 5.66 14.46
N LYS A 220 -24.07 6.24 15.65
CA LYS A 220 -24.37 5.56 16.90
C LYS A 220 -25.53 4.57 16.71
N THR A 221 -25.49 3.52 17.52
CA THR A 221 -26.53 2.51 17.79
C THR A 221 -26.71 1.36 16.80
N SER A 222 -26.42 0.16 17.34
CA SER A 222 -26.94 -1.18 17.02
C SER A 222 -26.56 -1.90 15.71
N LEU A 223 -25.88 -3.04 15.92
CA LEU A 223 -25.77 -4.29 15.13
C LEU A 223 -24.92 -4.30 13.84
N PRO A 224 -24.04 -5.31 13.66
CA PRO A 224 -23.10 -5.36 12.55
C PRO A 224 -23.74 -6.00 11.31
N LEU A 225 -23.85 -5.22 10.22
CA LEU A 225 -24.12 -5.75 8.89
C LEU A 225 -22.79 -5.95 8.14
N TRP A 226 -22.53 -7.19 7.75
CA TRP A 226 -21.35 -7.63 7.01
C TRP A 226 -21.30 -7.02 5.60
N VAL A 227 -20.11 -6.58 5.16
CA VAL A 227 -19.84 -6.27 3.76
C VAL A 227 -18.70 -7.17 3.26
N LYS A 228 -19.06 -8.14 2.43
CA LYS A 228 -18.12 -8.95 1.65
C LYS A 228 -17.54 -8.11 0.51
N TRP A 229 -16.22 -8.18 0.30
CA TRP A 229 -15.59 -7.90 -0.98
C TRP A 229 -15.01 -9.22 -1.50
N THR A 230 -15.73 -9.86 -2.41
CA THR A 230 -15.27 -11.06 -3.11
C THR A 230 -14.43 -10.67 -4.33
N SER A 231 -13.23 -11.21 -4.40
CA SER A 231 -12.52 -11.46 -5.66
C SER A 231 -13.25 -12.54 -6.46
N ALA A 232 -13.59 -12.20 -7.71
CA ALA A 232 -13.90 -13.06 -8.87
C ALA A 232 -15.00 -14.15 -8.77
N ASN A 233 -15.81 -14.19 -9.83
CA ASN A 233 -16.91 -15.09 -10.16
C ASN A 233 -16.79 -16.56 -9.70
N LEU A 234 -17.77 -17.04 -8.95
CA LEU A 234 -18.61 -18.18 -9.34
C LEU A 234 -19.96 -18.10 -8.62
N SER A 235 -21.03 -18.00 -9.39
CA SER A 235 -22.41 -18.15 -8.90
C SER A 235 -22.68 -19.65 -8.73
N ILE A 236 -23.06 -20.09 -7.53
CA ILE A 236 -24.09 -21.11 -7.30
C ILE A 236 -24.66 -20.84 -5.90
N SER A 237 -25.95 -20.54 -5.87
CA SER A 237 -26.79 -20.43 -4.70
C SER A 237 -27.07 -21.82 -4.12
N LEU A 238 -26.86 -22.02 -2.83
CA LEU A 238 -27.68 -22.91 -2.00
C LEU A 238 -27.67 -22.39 -0.55
N ARG A 239 -28.86 -21.96 -0.11
CA ARG A 239 -29.17 -21.62 1.27
C ARG A 239 -29.19 -22.90 2.09
N THR A 240 -28.47 -22.92 3.21
CA THR A 240 -28.92 -23.67 4.38
C THR A 240 -28.54 -22.88 5.64
N THR A 241 -29.60 -22.43 6.31
CA THR A 241 -29.65 -21.91 7.68
C THR A 241 -28.89 -22.79 8.66
N LEU A 242 -28.12 -22.19 9.58
CA LEU A 242 -28.00 -22.55 11.01
C LEU A 242 -26.95 -21.64 11.71
N MET A 243 -27.44 -20.59 12.39
CA MET A 243 -26.90 -20.14 13.68
C MET A 243 -27.72 -20.85 14.78
N PRO A 244 -27.34 -20.87 16.09
CA PRO A 244 -26.25 -20.16 16.78
C PRO A 244 -25.45 -21.03 17.79
N ILE A 245 -24.23 -20.61 18.20
CA ILE A 245 -23.80 -20.76 19.60
C ILE A 245 -23.03 -19.51 20.01
N ALA A 246 -23.64 -18.75 20.93
CA ALA A 246 -23.03 -17.69 21.69
C ALA A 246 -22.36 -18.28 22.93
N ILE A 247 -21.13 -17.85 23.25
CA ILE A 247 -20.57 -18.01 24.60
C ILE A 247 -20.37 -16.60 25.16
N ARG A 248 -21.24 -16.25 26.10
CA ARG A 248 -21.28 -14.99 26.86
C ARG A 248 -20.64 -15.29 28.21
N ALA A 249 -19.48 -14.70 28.50
CA ALA A 249 -18.87 -14.77 29.83
C ALA A 249 -19.66 -13.87 30.78
N LEU A 250 -20.31 -14.48 31.78
CA LEU A 250 -20.98 -13.81 32.90
C LEU A 250 -19.92 -13.21 33.85
N CYS A 251 -20.14 -11.96 34.26
CA CYS A 251 -19.53 -11.40 35.47
C CYS A 251 -20.67 -11.06 36.43
N VAL A 252 -20.89 -11.92 37.44
CA VAL A 252 -21.89 -11.72 38.51
C VAL A 252 -21.19 -11.06 39.69
N ARG A 253 -21.67 -9.88 40.13
CA ARG A 253 -21.35 -9.30 41.44
C ARG A 253 -22.38 -9.79 42.48
N PRO A 254 -22.00 -10.02 43.75
CA PRO A 254 -22.91 -10.49 44.78
C PRO A 254 -23.55 -9.30 45.52
N THR A 255 -24.84 -9.43 45.86
CA THR A 255 -25.45 -8.72 46.98
C THR A 255 -26.18 -9.76 47.84
N LYS A 256 -25.76 -9.86 49.11
CA LYS A 256 -26.41 -10.66 50.16
C LYS A 256 -27.74 -10.02 50.58
N VAL A 257 -28.60 -10.90 51.07
CA VAL A 257 -29.93 -10.74 51.72
C VAL A 257 -30.08 -9.43 52.50
#